data_AF-A0A960AE32-F1
#
_entry.id   AF-A0A960AE32-F1
#
_cell.length_a   1.000
_cell.length_b   1.000
_cell.length_c   1.000
_cell.angle_alpha   90.00
_cell.angle_beta   90.00
_cell.angle_gamma   90.00
#
_symmetry.space_group_name_H-M   'P 1'
#
loop_
_entity.id
_entity.type
_entity.pdbx_description
1 polymer ?
#
loop_
_entity_poly.entity_id
_entity_poly.type
_entity_poly.pdbx_seq_one_letter_code
_entity_poly.pdbx_strand_id
1 'polypeptide(L)'
;MRRAGGRRRCQRIDHALLALVRLVCDGRWSVEAAGAQLRAEVPDDLALRGARARVTAAVAGRPSILGERSVAILDVAIAAGSTGREVLPARVAVEMSPTC
;
A
#
# COMPACT_ATOMS: atom_id res chain seq x y z
N MET A 1 24.51 6.83 -16.64
CA MET A 1 23.50 5.78 -16.90
C MET A 1 22.69 5.46 -15.63
N ARG A 2 21.61 6.20 -15.31
CA ARG A 2 20.63 5.86 -14.23
C ARG A 2 19.25 6.50 -14.50
N ARG A 3 18.46 5.97 -15.45
CA ARG A 3 17.06 6.43 -15.71
C ARG A 3 16.06 5.30 -16.00
N ALA A 4 16.41 4.05 -15.69
CA ALA A 4 15.50 2.92 -15.87
C ALA A 4 14.62 2.65 -14.61
N GLY A 5 15.15 2.91 -13.41
CA GLY A 5 14.43 2.67 -12.15
C GLY A 5 13.29 3.66 -11.88
N GLY A 6 13.49 4.94 -12.22
CA GLY A 6 12.48 5.99 -12.02
C GLY A 6 11.23 5.79 -12.87
N ARG A 7 11.39 5.43 -14.16
CA ARG A 7 10.26 5.20 -15.07
C ARG A 7 9.37 4.04 -14.62
N ARG A 8 9.98 2.91 -14.22
CA ARG A 8 9.21 1.76 -13.70
C ARG A 8 8.47 2.12 -12.41
N ARG A 9 9.08 2.90 -11.53
CA ARG A 9 8.44 3.35 -10.29
C ARG A 9 7.23 4.24 -10.56
N CYS A 10 7.35 5.22 -11.46
CA CYS A 10 6.21 6.06 -11.84
C CYS A 10 5.08 5.22 -12.43
N GLN A 11 5.38 4.33 -13.38
CA GLN A 11 4.39 3.44 -13.99
C GLN A 11 3.60 2.61 -12.97
N ARG A 12 4.27 2.07 -11.94
CA ARG A 12 3.58 1.30 -10.89
C ARG A 12 2.68 2.17 -10.02
N ILE A 13 3.12 3.38 -9.67
CA ILE A 13 2.26 4.25 -8.86
C ILE A 13 1.10 4.80 -9.70
N ASP A 14 1.33 5.12 -10.98
CA ASP A 14 0.28 5.55 -11.89
C ASP A 14 -0.77 4.44 -12.06
N HIS A 15 -0.31 3.19 -12.17
CA HIS A 15 -1.21 2.03 -12.17
C HIS A 15 -2.04 1.94 -10.88
N ALA A 16 -1.42 2.13 -9.71
CA ALA A 16 -2.12 2.14 -8.43
C ALA A 16 -3.15 3.28 -8.31
N LEU A 17 -2.83 4.47 -8.81
CA LEU A 17 -3.75 5.60 -8.85
C LEU A 17 -4.92 5.35 -9.80
N LEU A 18 -4.68 4.75 -10.97
CA LEU A 18 -5.73 4.40 -11.91
C LEU A 18 -6.69 3.34 -11.33
N ALA A 19 -6.15 2.31 -10.67
CA ALA A 19 -6.96 1.30 -9.98
C ALA A 19 -7.83 1.93 -8.88
N LEU A 20 -7.22 2.80 -8.05
CA LEU A 20 -7.93 3.53 -6.99
C LEU A 20 -9.08 4.39 -7.54
N VAL A 21 -8.85 5.16 -8.62
CA VAL A 21 -9.89 5.99 -9.24
C VAL A 21 -11.08 5.15 -9.66
N ARG A 22 -10.84 3.99 -10.28
CA ARG A 22 -11.93 3.08 -10.72
C ARG A 22 -12.79 2.63 -9.55
N LEU A 23 -12.16 2.24 -8.44
CA LEU A 23 -12.87 1.77 -7.25
C LEU A 23 -13.67 2.86 -6.55
N VAL A 24 -13.08 4.06 -6.45
CA VAL A 24 -13.73 5.22 -5.85
C VAL A 24 -14.91 5.69 -6.71
N CYS A 25 -14.77 5.68 -8.04
CA CYS A 25 -15.82 6.11 -8.97
C CYS A 25 -16.96 5.10 -9.13
N ASP A 26 -16.73 3.79 -8.96
CA ASP A 26 -17.83 2.80 -8.95
C ASP A 26 -18.79 3.08 -7.78
N GLY A 27 -18.31 3.63 -6.66
CA GLY A 27 -19.12 4.16 -5.55
C GLY A 27 -19.88 3.11 -4.72
N ARG A 28 -20.13 1.92 -5.29
CA ARG A 28 -20.83 0.76 -4.70
C ARG A 28 -19.98 -0.04 -3.71
N TRP A 29 -18.67 0.15 -3.72
CA TRP A 29 -17.75 -0.62 -2.87
C TRP A 29 -17.67 -0.05 -1.47
N SER A 30 -17.74 -0.89 -0.43
CA SER A 30 -17.29 -0.46 0.91
C SER A 30 -15.78 -0.15 0.88
N VAL A 31 -15.27 0.58 1.87
CA VAL A 31 -13.84 0.92 1.97
C VAL A 31 -13.00 -0.36 2.07
N GLU A 32 -13.49 -1.35 2.81
CA GLU A 32 -12.83 -2.63 3.03
C GLU A 32 -12.76 -3.45 1.74
N ALA A 33 -13.90 -3.56 1.04
CA ALA A 33 -13.98 -4.31 -0.21
C ALA A 33 -13.12 -3.64 -1.31
N ALA A 34 -13.17 -2.31 -1.42
CA ALA A 34 -12.31 -1.57 -2.32
C ALA A 34 -10.83 -1.70 -1.96
N GLY A 35 -10.48 -1.66 -0.66
CA GLY A 35 -9.10 -1.86 -0.21
C GLY A 35 -8.57 -3.25 -0.54
N ALA A 36 -9.37 -4.29 -0.33
CA ALA A 36 -9.01 -5.66 -0.69
C ALA A 36 -8.84 -5.83 -2.21
N GLN A 37 -9.76 -5.26 -3.00
CA GLN A 37 -9.67 -5.30 -4.46
C GLN A 37 -8.46 -4.53 -4.98
N LEU A 38 -8.18 -3.33 -4.43
CA LEU A 38 -7.00 -2.55 -4.78
C LEU A 38 -5.71 -3.32 -4.46
N ARG A 39 -5.68 -4.05 -3.34
CA ARG A 39 -4.54 -4.88 -2.98
C ARG A 39 -4.35 -6.05 -3.95
N ALA A 40 -5.44 -6.68 -4.39
CA ALA A 40 -5.38 -7.76 -5.37
C ALA A 40 -4.86 -7.27 -6.73
N GLU A 41 -5.28 -6.08 -7.17
CA GLU A 41 -4.81 -5.46 -8.41
C GLU A 41 -3.37 -4.93 -8.30
N VAL A 42 -2.98 -4.44 -7.12
CA VAL A 42 -1.68 -3.80 -6.87
C VAL A 42 -0.96 -4.50 -5.71
N PRO A 43 -0.25 -5.62 -5.98
CA PRO A 43 0.51 -6.35 -4.97
C PRO A 43 1.85 -5.68 -4.58
N ASP A 44 2.10 -4.44 -5.03
CA ASP A 44 3.33 -3.68 -4.72
C ASP A 44 3.08 -2.65 -3.60
N ASP A 45 3.54 -2.95 -2.40
CA ASP A 45 3.41 -2.08 -1.22
C ASP A 45 4.04 -0.69 -1.43
N LEU A 46 5.13 -0.62 -2.20
CA LEU A 46 5.80 0.65 -2.47
C LEU A 46 4.97 1.51 -3.41
N ALA A 47 4.28 0.89 -4.38
CA ALA A 47 3.34 1.57 -5.25
C ALA A 47 2.15 2.12 -4.45
N LEU A 48 1.55 1.30 -3.56
CA LEU A 48 0.44 1.69 -2.70
C LEU A 48 0.81 2.83 -1.75
N ARG A 49 1.96 2.74 -1.06
CA ARG A 49 2.46 3.83 -0.20
C ARG A 49 2.76 5.10 -0.98
N GLY A 50 3.30 4.97 -2.19
CA GLY A 50 3.54 6.09 -3.08
C GLY A 50 2.26 6.77 -3.54
N ALA A 51 1.21 5.99 -3.84
CA ALA A 51 -0.12 6.51 -4.15
C ALA A 51 -0.72 7.22 -2.93
N ARG A 52 -0.67 6.60 -1.75
CA ARG A 52 -1.14 7.18 -0.48
C ARG A 52 -0.53 8.55 -0.22
N ALA A 53 0.80 8.66 -0.30
CA ALA A 53 1.47 9.94 -0.06
C ALA A 53 0.99 11.05 -1.01
N ARG A 54 0.78 10.74 -2.30
CA ARG A 54 0.26 11.71 -3.28
C ARG A 54 -1.18 12.10 -3.01
N VAL A 55 -2.03 11.13 -2.70
CA VAL A 55 -3.44 11.38 -2.39
C VAL A 55 -3.55 12.21 -1.11
N THR A 56 -2.83 11.87 -0.04
CA THR A 56 -2.81 12.66 1.20
C THR A 56 -2.36 14.10 0.96
N ALA A 57 -1.32 14.32 0.14
CA ALA A 57 -0.88 15.66 -0.20
C ALA A 57 -1.95 16.45 -0.96
N ALA A 58 -2.65 15.82 -1.90
CA ALA A 58 -3.76 16.44 -2.62
C ALA A 58 -4.94 16.79 -1.69
N VAL A 59 -5.28 15.89 -0.76
CA VAL A 59 -6.36 16.10 0.23
C VAL A 59 -6.01 17.22 1.21
N ALA A 60 -4.75 17.33 1.63
CA ALA A 60 -4.30 18.42 2.48
C ALA A 60 -4.46 19.80 1.79
N GLY A 61 -4.27 19.88 0.48
CA GLY A 61 -4.48 21.10 -0.29
C GLY A 61 -5.96 21.40 -0.60
N ARG A 62 -6.81 20.37 -0.66
CA ARG A 62 -8.24 20.50 -0.89
C ARG A 62 -9.01 19.33 -0.26
N PRO A 63 -9.50 19.47 0.97
CA PRO A 63 -10.22 18.40 1.65
C PRO A 63 -11.53 18.08 0.91
N SER A 64 -11.85 16.79 0.84
CA SER A 64 -13.08 16.30 0.22
C SER A 64 -13.40 14.90 0.73
N ILE A 65 -14.69 14.56 0.82
CA ILE A 65 -15.17 13.22 1.19
C ILE A 65 -14.55 12.15 0.29
N LEU A 66 -14.44 12.43 -1.02
CA LEU A 66 -13.86 11.51 -1.98
C LEU A 66 -12.35 11.30 -1.74
N GLY A 67 -11.65 12.36 -1.37
CA GLY A 67 -10.25 12.31 -0.97
C GLY A 67 -10.03 11.51 0.30
N GLU A 68 -10.82 11.75 1.34
CA GLU A 68 -10.78 11.00 2.60
C GLU A 68 -11.05 9.51 2.38
N ARG A 69 -12.08 9.19 1.60
CA ARG A 69 -12.40 7.81 1.21
C ARG A 69 -11.24 7.16 0.46
N SER A 70 -10.59 7.90 -0.43
CA SER A 70 -9.43 7.40 -1.18
C SER A 70 -8.25 7.06 -0.27
N VAL A 71 -7.99 7.89 0.75
CA VAL A 71 -6.97 7.61 1.78
C VAL A 71 -7.33 6.35 2.57
N ALA A 72 -8.58 6.22 3.00
CA ALA A 72 -9.03 5.06 3.77
C ALA A 72 -8.91 3.74 2.98
N ILE A 73 -9.25 3.74 1.69
CA ILE A 73 -9.08 2.58 0.80
C ILE A 73 -7.60 2.17 0.70
N LEU A 74 -6.70 3.16 0.55
CA LEU A 74 -5.26 2.90 0.51
C LEU A 74 -4.72 2.36 1.83
N ASP A 75 -5.21 2.86 2.97
CA ASP A 75 -4.83 2.38 4.30
C ASP A 75 -5.22 0.91 4.48
N VAL A 76 -6.43 0.51 4.08
CA VAL A 76 -6.86 -0.89 4.10
C VAL A 76 -6.00 -1.75 3.17
N ALA A 77 -5.77 -1.29 1.94
CA ALA A 77 -4.97 -2.05 0.97
C ALA A 77 -3.53 -2.29 1.46
N ILE A 78 -2.92 -1.30 2.11
CA ILE A 78 -1.58 -1.41 2.71
C ILE A 78 -1.61 -2.36 3.91
N ALA A 79 -2.61 -2.26 4.78
CA ALA A 79 -2.76 -3.14 5.95
C ALA A 79 -2.92 -4.61 5.52
N ALA A 80 -3.70 -4.88 4.47
CA ALA A 80 -3.89 -6.22 3.91
C ALA A 80 -2.60 -6.83 3.34
N GLY A 81 -1.62 -6.03 2.93
CA GLY A 81 -0.30 -6.51 2.53
C GLY A 81 0.63 -6.84 3.70
N SER A 82 0.44 -6.19 4.85
CA SER A 82 1.30 -6.34 6.03
C SER A 82 1.05 -7.63 6.81
N THR A 83 -0.15 -8.19 6.74
CA THR A 83 -0.55 -9.46 7.38
C THR A 83 0.12 -10.70 6.76
N GLY A 84 0.75 -10.57 5.59
CA GLY A 84 1.53 -11.64 4.95
C GLY A 84 3.02 -11.64 5.31
N ARG A 85 3.52 -10.66 6.08
CA ARG A 85 4.90 -10.66 6.59
C ARG A 85 4.91 -11.38 7.93
N GLU A 86 4.91 -12.70 7.86
CA GLU A 86 5.19 -13.59 8.97
C GLU A 86 6.36 -13.04 9.80
N VAL A 87 6.07 -12.71 11.05
CA VAL A 87 7.08 -12.46 12.07
C VAL A 87 7.88 -13.74 12.18
N LEU A 88 9.08 -13.79 11.57
CA LEU A 88 10.05 -14.81 11.92
C LEU A 88 10.19 -14.76 13.45
N PRO A 89 9.91 -15.84 14.19
CA PRO A 89 10.24 -15.85 15.60
C PRO A 89 11.76 -15.69 15.67
N ALA A 90 12.20 -14.61 16.32
CA ALA A 90 13.59 -14.39 16.64
C ALA A 90 14.11 -15.68 17.27
N ARG A 91 14.97 -16.40 16.55
CA ARG A 91 15.74 -17.49 17.11
C ARG A 91 16.55 -16.88 18.22
N VAL A 92 16.12 -17.11 19.46
CA VAL A 92 16.91 -16.91 20.66
C VAL A 92 18.06 -17.90 20.55
N ALA A 93 19.14 -17.45 19.92
CA ALA A 93 20.45 -18.05 20.08
C ALA A 93 20.94 -17.66 21.48
N VAL A 94 20.64 -18.49 22.47
CA VAL A 94 21.43 -18.54 23.69
C VAL A 94 22.35 -19.74 23.53
N GLU A 95 23.58 -19.44 23.13
CA GLU A 95 24.74 -20.28 23.40
C GLU A 95 24.84 -20.48 24.92
N MET A 96 24.80 -21.73 25.36
CA MET A 96 25.48 -22.16 26.59
C MET A 96 26.01 -23.57 26.37
N SER A 97 27.25 -23.66 25.91
CA SER A 97 28.09 -24.84 26.09
C SER A 97 28.73 -24.77 27.48
N PRO A 98 28.53 -25.76 28.37
CA PRO A 98 29.45 -25.98 29.47
C PRO A 98 30.49 -27.01 29.03
N THR A 99 31.74 -26.57 28.89
CA THR A 99 32.89 -27.47 28.77
C THR A 99 33.15 -28.10 30.15
N CYS A 100 33.23 -29.43 30.19
CA CYS A 100 33.82 -30.19 31.29
C CYS A 100 35.33 -29.95 31.39
#